data_AF-B7PCL2-F1
#
_entry.id   AF-B7PCL2-F1
#
_cell.length_a   1.000
_cell.length_b   1.000
_cell.length_c   1.000
_cell.angle_alpha   90.00
_cell.angle_beta   90.00
_cell.angle_gamma   90.00
#
_symmetry.space_group_name_H-M   'P 1'
#
loop_
_entity.id
_entity.type
_entity.pdbx_description
1 polymer ?
#
loop_
_entity_poly.entity_id
_entity_poly.type
_entity_poly.pdbx_seq_one_letter_code
_entity_poly.pdbx_strand_id
1 'polypeptide(L)'
;MVASTAILAMHKDLLARVVPEPQNFDEDKYAGIFHFRLWKDNRWVDVPVDDRLPVNEDGELLFMCSRTKDEFWSALLEKAFAKLHGGYAALEGGSGVEAMLTFTGGLSEQIDLSEPHKDFYKTLQKAFERSSLLTCSILEEEKGGKGLSVLHEYSLTGVNKVTLPDVGTVELVRLRNPWGSSEWKGPWGDKMSMEDFLKHFQLLDICHLGPDTLSSHTTGESASKRWEMSTFEGAWVEDPCSCPVPLTQEYLEDNTKVAEVEEFRPSREVTKRFLLLPGNFCVIPATEEPDLAGEFLLRIYTEKKSISKEHDETPGIIEKPPASFRYGFQAAFKESDKDCTGYLSTYELRNALRNADIFDEWDEDKENASWLPGMR
;
A
#
# COMPACT_ATOMS: atom_id res chain seq x y z
N MET A 1 -3.53 8.50 -14.37
CA MET A 1 -2.80 9.62 -13.69
C MET A 1 -3.54 10.96 -13.73
N VAL A 2 -3.94 11.48 -14.90
CA VAL A 2 -4.65 12.78 -15.03
C VAL A 2 -5.92 12.86 -14.16
N ALA A 3 -6.74 11.80 -14.13
CA ALA A 3 -7.93 11.72 -13.26
C ALA A 3 -7.57 11.85 -11.77
N SER A 4 -6.48 11.22 -11.35
CA SER A 4 -5.97 11.25 -9.97
C SER A 4 -5.46 12.63 -9.58
N THR A 5 -4.71 13.30 -10.46
CA THR A 5 -4.24 14.68 -10.26
C THR A 5 -5.42 15.66 -10.20
N ALA A 6 -6.46 15.45 -11.02
CA ALA A 6 -7.66 16.27 -10.99
C ALA A 6 -8.43 16.13 -9.66
N ILE A 7 -8.45 14.93 -9.06
CA ILE A 7 -9.01 14.72 -7.72
C ILE A 7 -8.12 15.36 -6.66
N LEU A 8 -6.80 15.14 -6.72
CA LEU A 8 -5.85 15.73 -5.78
C LEU A 8 -6.04 17.25 -5.67
N ALA A 9 -6.20 17.93 -6.81
CA ALA A 9 -6.44 19.37 -6.86
C ALA A 9 -7.73 19.83 -6.13
N MET A 10 -8.71 18.94 -5.94
CA MET A 10 -9.93 19.23 -5.19
C MET A 10 -9.74 19.13 -3.67
N HIS A 11 -8.66 18.51 -3.20
CA HIS A 11 -8.35 18.32 -1.79
C HIS A 11 -7.13 19.17 -1.39
N LYS A 12 -7.37 20.42 -0.94
CA LYS A 12 -6.31 21.40 -0.64
C LYS A 12 -5.23 20.88 0.30
N ASP A 13 -5.59 20.17 1.37
CA ASP A 13 -4.62 19.64 2.34
C ASP A 13 -3.72 18.56 1.72
N LEU A 14 -4.29 17.70 0.86
CA LEU A 14 -3.52 16.67 0.15
C LEU A 14 -2.64 17.31 -0.92
N LEU A 15 -3.17 18.28 -1.65
CA LEU A 15 -2.42 19.03 -2.65
C LEU A 15 -1.22 19.71 -2.01
N ALA A 16 -1.40 20.42 -0.89
CA ALA A 16 -0.32 21.10 -0.18
C ALA A 16 0.75 20.13 0.37
N ARG A 17 0.37 18.88 0.62
CA ARG A 17 1.33 17.82 1.01
C ARG A 17 2.19 17.40 -0.18
N VAL A 18 1.58 17.18 -1.35
CA VAL A 18 2.25 16.70 -2.58
C VAL A 18 3.01 17.81 -3.30
N VAL A 19 2.43 19.01 -3.32
CA VAL A 19 2.94 20.24 -3.92
C VAL A 19 3.15 21.25 -2.79
N PRO A 20 4.30 21.21 -2.11
CA PRO A 20 4.55 22.11 -0.99
C PRO A 20 4.55 23.57 -1.44
N GLU A 21 3.91 24.43 -0.67
CA GLU A 21 4.03 25.89 -0.82
C GLU A 21 5.09 26.44 0.15
N PRO A 22 5.79 27.54 -0.18
CA PRO A 22 5.69 28.31 -1.43
C PRO A 22 6.63 27.79 -2.53
N GLN A 23 6.13 27.75 -3.78
CA GLN A 23 6.93 27.57 -5.00
C GLN A 23 6.40 28.54 -6.06
N ASN A 24 7.26 29.41 -6.61
CA ASN A 24 6.84 30.41 -7.58
C ASN A 24 7.96 30.75 -8.58
N PHE A 25 7.60 31.53 -9.58
CA PHE A 25 8.51 32.01 -10.63
C PHE A 25 8.97 33.45 -10.38
N ASP A 26 8.91 33.94 -9.13
CA ASP A 26 9.30 35.32 -8.80
C ASP A 26 10.84 35.47 -8.95
N GLU A 27 11.28 36.51 -9.67
CA GLU A 27 12.69 36.72 -10.05
C GLU A 27 13.68 36.67 -8.87
N ASP A 28 13.27 37.14 -7.69
CA ASP A 28 14.13 37.22 -6.50
C ASP A 28 14.45 35.86 -5.86
N LYS A 29 13.64 34.83 -6.14
CA LYS A 29 13.73 33.50 -5.50
C LYS A 29 13.77 32.34 -6.48
N TYR A 30 13.46 32.59 -7.74
CA TYR A 30 13.44 31.58 -8.78
C TYR A 30 14.86 31.12 -9.15
N ALA A 31 15.05 29.80 -9.10
CA ALA A 31 16.33 29.15 -9.46
C ALA A 31 16.13 28.00 -10.45
N GLY A 32 15.00 27.94 -11.15
CA GLY A 32 14.68 26.87 -12.12
C GLY A 32 14.54 25.49 -11.48
N ILE A 33 14.19 25.41 -10.19
CA ILE A 33 14.03 24.18 -9.43
C ILE A 33 12.72 24.19 -8.64
N PHE A 34 12.02 23.07 -8.71
CA PHE A 34 10.78 22.78 -8.01
C PHE A 34 10.90 21.43 -7.30
N HIS A 35 10.03 21.14 -6.36
CA HIS A 35 10.03 19.87 -5.66
C HIS A 35 8.62 19.41 -5.28
N PHE A 36 8.47 18.09 -5.21
CA PHE A 36 7.21 17.41 -4.93
C PHE A 36 7.44 16.30 -3.92
N ARG A 37 6.48 16.07 -3.02
CA ARG A 37 6.54 14.96 -2.08
C ARG A 37 5.65 13.84 -2.59
N LEU A 38 6.26 12.69 -2.90
CA LEU A 38 5.59 11.52 -3.44
C LEU A 38 5.79 10.34 -2.50
N TRP A 39 4.76 9.54 -2.31
CA TRP A 39 4.81 8.33 -1.49
C TRP A 39 5.38 7.16 -2.30
N LYS A 40 6.44 6.53 -1.78
CA LYS A 40 7.05 5.34 -2.36
C LYS A 40 7.69 4.51 -1.24
N ASP A 41 7.53 3.20 -1.30
CA ASP A 41 8.14 2.23 -0.36
C ASP A 41 7.90 2.62 1.11
N ASN A 42 6.62 2.82 1.47
CA ASN A 42 6.16 3.17 2.82
C ASN A 42 6.71 4.51 3.39
N ARG A 43 7.19 5.43 2.53
CA ARG A 43 7.71 6.73 2.97
C ARG A 43 7.42 7.85 1.99
N TRP A 44 7.43 9.08 2.50
CA TRP A 44 7.42 10.28 1.67
C TRP A 44 8.83 10.56 1.16
N VAL A 45 8.94 10.67 -0.16
CA VAL A 45 10.17 11.00 -0.88
C VAL A 45 10.03 12.39 -1.47
N ASP A 46 10.99 13.26 -1.19
CA ASP A 46 11.08 14.59 -1.79
C ASP A 46 11.80 14.48 -3.15
N VAL A 47 11.12 14.89 -4.22
CA VAL A 47 11.55 14.71 -5.61
C VAL A 47 11.77 16.08 -6.25
N PRO A 48 13.02 16.58 -6.26
CA PRO A 48 13.34 17.82 -6.94
C PRO A 48 13.37 17.63 -8.46
N VAL A 49 12.87 18.60 -9.21
CA VAL A 49 12.89 18.65 -10.67
C VAL A 49 13.21 20.06 -11.13
N ASP A 50 13.95 20.17 -12.23
CA ASP A 50 14.03 21.45 -12.95
C ASP A 50 12.74 21.69 -13.75
N ASP A 51 12.57 22.88 -14.30
CA ASP A 51 11.35 23.28 -15.03
C ASP A 51 11.41 23.12 -16.56
N ARG A 52 12.42 22.42 -17.09
CA ARG A 52 12.48 22.07 -18.52
C ARG A 52 11.43 21.00 -18.82
N LEU A 53 10.38 21.36 -19.54
CA LEU A 53 9.31 20.45 -19.90
C LEU A 53 9.43 20.00 -21.37
N PRO A 54 9.08 18.73 -21.69
CA PRO A 54 9.02 18.27 -23.08
C PRO A 54 7.96 19.05 -23.88
N VAL A 55 8.37 19.60 -25.02
CA VAL A 55 7.51 20.35 -25.94
C VAL A 55 7.63 19.79 -27.36
N ASN A 56 6.59 19.99 -28.17
CA ASN A 56 6.63 19.73 -29.61
C ASN A 56 7.44 20.81 -30.35
N GLU A 57 7.54 20.70 -31.67
CA GLU A 57 8.25 21.68 -32.52
C GLU A 57 7.62 23.08 -32.46
N ASP A 58 6.32 23.16 -32.15
CA ASP A 58 5.56 24.41 -32.00
C ASP A 58 5.68 25.02 -30.58
N GLY A 59 6.40 24.37 -29.66
CA GLY A 59 6.59 24.82 -28.29
C GLY A 59 5.42 24.49 -27.33
N GLU A 60 4.48 23.65 -27.74
CA GLU A 60 3.37 23.18 -26.91
C GLU A 60 3.78 21.96 -26.07
N LEU A 61 3.29 21.88 -24.83
CA LEU A 61 3.60 20.78 -23.92
C LEU A 61 3.09 19.44 -24.48
N LEU A 62 3.96 18.42 -24.49
CA LEU A 62 3.62 17.09 -25.00
C LEU A 62 2.74 16.28 -24.03
N PHE A 63 2.86 16.54 -22.74
CA PHE A 63 2.18 15.79 -21.68
C PHE A 63 1.17 16.67 -20.93
N MET A 64 0.94 16.42 -19.64
CA MET A 64 -0.05 17.14 -18.84
C MET A 64 0.15 18.66 -18.92
N CYS A 65 -0.93 19.37 -19.21
CA CYS A 65 -0.97 20.83 -19.21
C CYS A 65 -2.24 21.34 -18.53
N SER A 66 -2.16 22.54 -17.95
CA SER A 66 -3.34 23.26 -17.52
C SER A 66 -4.01 23.94 -18.71
N ARG A 67 -5.32 24.17 -18.61
CA ARG A 67 -6.04 25.08 -19.53
C ARG A 67 -5.66 26.54 -19.28
N THR A 68 -5.20 26.84 -18.07
CA THR A 68 -4.69 28.16 -17.70
C THR A 68 -3.23 28.23 -18.13
N LYS A 69 -2.90 29.18 -19.03
CA LYS A 69 -1.58 29.21 -19.70
C LYS A 69 -0.40 29.51 -18.77
N ASP A 70 -0.66 30.06 -17.59
CA ASP A 70 0.30 30.48 -16.58
C ASP A 70 0.39 29.50 -15.39
N GLU A 71 -0.19 28.30 -15.51
CA GLU A 71 -0.22 27.29 -14.46
C GLU A 71 0.56 26.03 -14.86
N PHE A 72 1.70 25.78 -14.20
CA PHE A 72 2.65 24.72 -14.56
C PHE A 72 2.82 23.61 -13.52
N TRP A 73 2.22 23.73 -12.33
CA TRP A 73 2.44 22.77 -11.23
C TRP A 73 2.08 21.34 -11.62
N SER A 74 1.02 21.15 -12.42
CA SER A 74 0.54 19.84 -12.84
C SER A 74 1.52 19.17 -13.81
N ALA A 75 2.11 19.94 -14.74
CA ALA A 75 3.13 19.47 -15.67
C ALA A 75 4.44 19.09 -14.93
N LEU A 76 4.83 19.91 -13.96
CA LEU A 76 6.01 19.66 -13.13
C LEU A 76 5.81 18.46 -12.18
N LEU A 77 4.59 18.28 -11.65
CA LEU A 77 4.23 17.13 -10.83
C LEU A 77 4.33 15.84 -11.65
N GLU A 78 3.81 15.83 -12.89
CA GLU A 78 3.96 14.69 -13.79
C GLU A 78 5.44 14.41 -14.07
N LYS A 79 6.27 15.42 -14.28
CA LYS A 79 7.72 15.25 -14.45
C LYS A 79 8.37 14.61 -13.22
N ALA A 80 7.99 15.02 -12.01
CA ALA A 80 8.48 14.41 -10.77
C ALA A 80 8.02 12.96 -10.64
N PHE A 81 6.76 12.68 -10.99
CA PHE A 81 6.21 11.33 -11.05
C PHE A 81 6.96 10.44 -12.06
N ALA A 82 7.22 10.95 -13.26
CA ALA A 82 8.04 10.30 -14.28
C ALA A 82 9.45 9.99 -13.76
N LYS A 83 10.11 10.97 -13.12
CA LYS A 83 11.45 10.80 -12.53
C LYS A 83 11.46 9.68 -11.48
N LEU A 84 10.42 9.59 -10.64
CA LEU A 84 10.31 8.56 -9.61
C LEU A 84 10.19 7.13 -10.16
N HIS A 85 9.62 7.00 -11.37
CA HIS A 85 9.36 5.73 -12.06
C HIS A 85 10.36 5.42 -13.18
N GLY A 86 11.39 6.26 -13.39
CA GLY A 86 12.47 6.01 -14.36
C GLY A 86 12.31 6.71 -15.72
N GLY A 87 11.26 7.52 -15.91
CA GLY A 87 11.07 8.36 -17.10
C GLY A 87 9.61 8.43 -17.55
N TYR A 88 9.31 9.26 -18.56
CA TYR A 88 7.95 9.41 -19.09
C TYR A 88 7.44 8.13 -19.77
N ALA A 89 8.31 7.40 -20.48
CA ALA A 89 7.94 6.13 -21.11
C ALA A 89 7.52 5.05 -20.09
N ALA A 90 8.05 5.12 -18.85
CA ALA A 90 7.66 4.20 -17.78
C ALA A 90 6.26 4.49 -17.21
N LEU A 91 5.62 5.59 -17.62
CA LEU A 91 4.26 5.93 -17.20
C LEU A 91 3.19 5.36 -18.15
N GLU A 92 3.59 4.83 -19.30
CA GLU A 92 2.66 4.24 -20.26
C GLU A 92 2.00 2.99 -19.66
N GLY A 93 0.67 2.93 -19.72
CA GLY A 93 -0.11 1.85 -19.11
C GLY A 93 -0.31 1.95 -17.59
N GLY A 94 0.18 3.02 -16.94
CA GLY A 94 -0.02 3.23 -15.51
C GLY A 94 -1.49 3.46 -15.13
N SER A 95 -1.94 2.84 -14.04
CA SER A 95 -3.31 2.99 -13.52
C SER A 95 -3.47 4.30 -12.72
N GLY A 96 -4.66 4.90 -12.77
CA GLY A 96 -5.05 6.01 -11.90
C GLY A 96 -4.90 5.69 -10.41
N VAL A 97 -5.04 4.41 -10.03
CA VAL A 97 -4.83 3.93 -8.65
C VAL A 97 -3.42 4.16 -8.18
N GLU A 98 -2.43 3.81 -9.01
CA GLU A 98 -1.02 3.97 -8.66
C GLU A 98 -0.68 5.44 -8.40
N ALA A 99 -1.22 6.34 -9.22
CA ALA A 99 -1.08 7.77 -8.99
C ALA A 99 -1.75 8.21 -7.68
N MET A 100 -2.97 7.74 -7.37
CA MET A 100 -3.63 8.05 -6.09
C MET A 100 -2.82 7.56 -4.89
N LEU A 101 -2.28 6.34 -4.94
CA LEU A 101 -1.43 5.77 -3.89
C LEU A 101 -0.14 6.57 -3.72
N THR A 102 0.50 6.97 -4.81
CA THR A 102 1.72 7.79 -4.79
C THR A 102 1.45 9.19 -4.24
N PHE A 103 0.28 9.77 -4.48
CA PHE A 103 -0.07 11.10 -3.97
C PHE A 103 -0.55 11.11 -2.53
N THR A 104 -0.92 9.96 -1.96
CA THR A 104 -1.58 9.91 -0.65
C THR A 104 -0.91 9.02 0.38
N GLY A 105 -0.18 7.99 -0.04
CA GLY A 105 0.22 6.89 0.83
C GLY A 105 -0.94 6.02 1.34
N GLY A 106 -2.11 6.16 0.74
CA GLY A 106 -3.32 5.44 1.11
C GLY A 106 -3.29 3.94 0.78
N LEU A 107 -4.46 3.31 0.90
CA LEU A 107 -4.74 1.93 0.52
C LEU A 107 -5.75 1.91 -0.62
N SER A 108 -5.50 1.09 -1.64
CA SER A 108 -6.42 0.99 -2.79
C SER A 108 -7.42 -0.15 -2.60
N GLU A 109 -8.66 0.06 -3.03
CA GLU A 109 -9.68 -0.98 -3.20
C GLU A 109 -10.25 -0.85 -4.59
N GLN A 110 -10.28 -1.96 -5.34
CA GLN A 110 -10.90 -2.03 -6.65
C GLN A 110 -12.20 -2.83 -6.57
N ILE A 111 -13.26 -2.31 -7.19
CA ILE A 111 -14.59 -2.89 -7.20
C ILE A 111 -15.04 -3.07 -8.65
N ASP A 112 -15.41 -4.30 -9.00
CA ASP A 112 -16.14 -4.59 -10.24
C ASP A 112 -17.60 -4.12 -10.10
N LEU A 113 -17.96 -3.16 -10.94
CA LEU A 113 -19.29 -2.56 -10.98
C LEU A 113 -20.29 -3.38 -11.80
N SER A 114 -19.82 -4.42 -12.50
CA SER A 114 -20.67 -5.38 -13.19
C SER A 114 -21.43 -6.27 -12.20
N GLU A 115 -20.84 -6.50 -11.02
CA GLU A 115 -21.43 -7.30 -9.93
C GLU A 115 -21.39 -6.55 -8.58
N PRO A 116 -22.09 -5.40 -8.45
CA PRO A 116 -22.02 -4.59 -7.26
C PRO A 116 -22.78 -5.25 -6.10
N HIS A 117 -22.22 -5.19 -4.89
CA HIS A 117 -22.92 -5.64 -3.68
C HIS A 117 -24.17 -4.78 -3.38
N LYS A 118 -25.16 -5.36 -2.69
CA LYS A 118 -26.48 -4.73 -2.44
C LYS A 118 -26.42 -3.33 -1.80
N ASP A 119 -25.45 -3.10 -0.92
CA ASP A 119 -25.27 -1.84 -0.18
C ASP A 119 -24.21 -0.90 -0.80
N PHE A 120 -23.90 -1.06 -2.10
CA PHE A 120 -22.81 -0.36 -2.77
C PHE A 120 -22.87 1.17 -2.63
N TYR A 121 -24.05 1.78 -2.75
CA TYR A 121 -24.19 3.22 -2.56
C TYR A 121 -23.76 3.68 -1.16
N LYS A 122 -24.05 2.89 -0.13
CA LYS A 122 -23.64 3.19 1.24
C LYS A 122 -22.11 3.08 1.39
N THR A 123 -21.48 2.16 0.67
CA THR A 123 -20.00 2.06 0.60
C THR A 123 -19.40 3.32 -0.02
N LEU A 124 -19.98 3.82 -1.11
CA LEU A 124 -19.58 5.11 -1.69
C LEU A 124 -19.74 6.27 -0.70
N GLN A 125 -20.91 6.38 -0.04
CA GLN A 125 -21.14 7.41 0.98
C GLN A 125 -20.09 7.35 2.10
N LYS A 126 -19.80 6.16 2.62
CA LYS A 126 -18.77 5.97 3.64
C LYS A 126 -17.37 6.36 3.17
N ALA A 127 -17.05 6.16 1.89
CA ALA A 127 -15.77 6.55 1.29
C ALA A 127 -15.66 8.08 1.22
N PHE A 128 -16.71 8.78 0.78
CA PHE A 128 -16.75 10.26 0.79
C PHE A 128 -16.73 10.84 2.21
N GLU A 129 -17.45 10.25 3.16
CA GLU A 129 -17.41 10.66 4.58
C GLU A 129 -16.02 10.53 5.21
N ARG A 130 -15.13 9.75 4.59
CA ARG A 130 -13.72 9.56 4.98
C ARG A 130 -12.74 10.26 4.04
N SER A 131 -13.24 11.13 3.17
CA SER A 131 -12.45 11.85 2.17
C SER A 131 -11.60 10.95 1.27
N SER A 132 -12.04 9.72 1.01
CA SER A 132 -11.34 8.81 0.07
C SER A 132 -11.36 9.42 -1.34
N LEU A 133 -10.34 9.11 -2.14
CA LEU A 133 -10.27 9.52 -3.54
C LEU A 133 -10.86 8.41 -4.42
N LEU A 134 -11.73 8.75 -5.37
CA LEU A 134 -12.44 7.75 -6.18
C LEU A 134 -12.28 8.01 -7.67
N THR A 135 -11.83 7.02 -8.42
CA THR A 135 -11.78 7.01 -9.88
C THR A 135 -12.61 5.86 -10.44
N CYS A 136 -13.18 6.01 -11.62
CA CYS A 136 -13.92 4.95 -12.29
C CYS A 136 -13.61 4.95 -13.78
N SER A 137 -13.68 3.78 -14.41
CA SER A 137 -13.33 3.63 -15.82
C SER A 137 -14.37 2.84 -16.60
N ILE A 138 -14.41 3.13 -17.90
CA ILE A 138 -15.22 2.41 -18.87
C ILE A 138 -14.29 1.54 -19.71
N LEU A 139 -14.44 0.22 -19.62
CA LEU A 139 -13.52 -0.74 -20.24
C LEU A 139 -14.01 -1.21 -21.62
N GLU A 140 -15.31 -1.40 -21.79
CA GLU A 140 -15.91 -1.92 -23.03
C GLU A 140 -16.42 -0.78 -23.91
N GLU A 141 -16.12 -0.86 -25.21
CA GLU A 141 -16.49 0.18 -26.19
C GLU A 141 -18.00 0.41 -26.28
N GLU A 142 -18.80 -0.65 -26.16
CA GLU A 142 -20.26 -0.62 -26.25
C GLU A 142 -20.94 0.12 -25.10
N LYS A 143 -20.26 0.25 -23.94
CA LYS A 143 -20.74 1.02 -22.80
C LYS A 143 -20.43 2.52 -22.90
N GLY A 144 -19.74 2.93 -23.96
CA GLY A 144 -19.52 4.33 -24.29
C GLY A 144 -20.78 5.07 -24.76
N GLY A 145 -20.61 6.35 -25.10
CA GLY A 145 -21.68 7.16 -25.69
C GLY A 145 -22.29 8.17 -24.73
N LYS A 146 -23.24 8.97 -25.24
CA LYS A 146 -23.84 10.12 -24.52
C LYS A 146 -22.80 11.05 -23.87
N GLY A 147 -21.64 11.22 -24.51
CA GLY A 147 -20.55 12.06 -24.02
C GLY A 147 -19.53 11.35 -23.11
N LEU A 148 -19.72 10.07 -22.81
CA LEU A 148 -18.73 9.21 -22.15
C LEU A 148 -17.72 8.65 -23.16
N SER A 149 -16.45 8.73 -22.79
CA SER A 149 -15.29 8.21 -23.48
C SER A 149 -14.93 6.86 -22.88
N VAL A 150 -14.64 5.90 -23.75
CA VAL A 150 -14.23 4.54 -23.38
C VAL A 150 -12.72 4.48 -23.21
N LEU A 151 -12.22 3.45 -22.51
CA LEU A 151 -10.81 3.30 -22.16
C LEU A 151 -10.24 4.55 -21.49
N HIS A 152 -11.07 5.17 -20.65
CA HIS A 152 -10.79 6.45 -20.01
C HIS A 152 -11.18 6.43 -18.54
N GLU A 153 -10.40 7.15 -17.74
CA GLU A 153 -10.60 7.28 -16.29
C GLU A 153 -11.33 8.59 -15.98
N TYR A 154 -12.37 8.48 -15.15
CA TYR A 154 -13.15 9.60 -14.64
C TYR A 154 -12.93 9.76 -13.14
N SER A 155 -12.98 11.00 -12.68
CA SER A 155 -12.96 11.30 -11.26
C SER A 155 -14.38 11.30 -10.71
N LEU A 156 -14.64 10.54 -9.65
CA LEU A 156 -15.91 10.56 -8.93
C LEU A 156 -15.83 11.59 -7.80
N THR A 157 -16.58 12.69 -7.93
CA THR A 157 -16.39 13.92 -7.14
C THR A 157 -17.54 14.22 -6.18
N GLY A 158 -18.55 13.35 -6.11
CA GLY A 158 -19.63 13.48 -5.17
C GLY A 158 -20.68 12.40 -5.31
N VAL A 159 -21.37 12.13 -4.20
CA VAL A 159 -22.55 11.27 -4.10
C VAL A 159 -23.63 12.06 -3.38
N ASN A 160 -24.86 12.03 -3.89
CA ASN A 160 -25.99 12.68 -3.21
C ASN A 160 -27.32 11.98 -3.49
N LYS A 161 -28.28 12.11 -2.58
CA LYS A 161 -29.66 11.61 -2.77
C LYS A 161 -30.59 12.79 -2.96
N VAL A 162 -31.53 12.66 -3.89
CA VAL A 162 -32.57 13.66 -4.13
C VAL A 162 -33.93 12.98 -4.04
N THR A 163 -34.81 13.49 -3.18
CA THR A 163 -36.19 13.01 -3.07
C THR A 163 -37.10 13.90 -3.90
N LEU A 164 -37.75 13.30 -4.90
CA LEU A 164 -38.74 13.96 -5.74
C LEU A 164 -40.16 13.53 -5.31
N PRO A 165 -41.15 14.45 -5.30
CA PRO A 165 -42.52 14.15 -4.86
C PRO A 165 -43.16 12.93 -5.54
N ASP A 166 -42.98 12.78 -6.85
CA ASP A 166 -43.68 11.77 -7.66
C ASP A 166 -42.83 10.55 -8.06
N VAL A 167 -41.51 10.63 -7.88
CA VAL A 167 -40.54 9.61 -8.33
C VAL A 167 -39.89 8.89 -7.15
N GLY A 168 -39.96 9.47 -5.95
CA GLY A 168 -39.27 8.97 -4.76
C GLY A 168 -37.82 9.42 -4.69
N THR A 169 -36.99 8.67 -3.96
CA THR A 169 -35.58 9.00 -3.73
C THR A 169 -34.71 8.43 -4.85
N VAL A 170 -33.97 9.32 -5.51
CA VAL A 170 -32.99 8.97 -6.56
C VAL A 170 -31.59 9.18 -6.00
N GLU A 171 -30.75 8.18 -6.20
CA GLU A 171 -29.34 8.22 -5.84
C GLU A 171 -28.51 8.72 -7.04
N LEU A 172 -27.68 9.73 -6.79
CA LEU A 172 -26.89 10.40 -7.81
C LEU A 172 -25.40 10.33 -7.48
N VAL A 173 -24.60 10.31 -8.54
CA VAL A 173 -23.15 10.52 -8.54
C VAL A 173 -22.79 11.72 -9.42
N ARG A 174 -21.67 12.36 -9.10
CA ARG A 174 -21.08 13.43 -9.91
C ARG A 174 -19.71 13.00 -10.41
N LEU A 175 -19.56 13.00 -11.72
CA LEU A 175 -18.33 12.63 -12.40
C LEU A 175 -17.64 13.87 -12.94
N ARG A 176 -16.32 13.81 -13.10
CA ARG A 176 -15.52 14.81 -13.79
C ARG A 176 -14.65 14.11 -14.82
N ASN A 177 -14.76 14.54 -16.07
CA ASN A 177 -13.85 14.16 -17.13
C ASN A 177 -12.54 14.96 -16.96
N PRO A 178 -11.39 14.31 -16.72
CA PRO A 178 -10.13 15.02 -16.55
C PRO A 178 -9.68 15.80 -17.80
N TRP A 179 -10.06 15.37 -19.01
CA TRP A 179 -9.77 16.12 -20.24
C TRP A 179 -10.67 17.34 -20.43
N GLY A 180 -11.84 17.34 -19.76
CA GLY A 180 -12.87 18.36 -19.84
C GLY A 180 -13.42 18.61 -21.25
N SER A 181 -13.23 17.68 -22.18
CA SER A 181 -13.63 17.80 -23.59
C SER A 181 -15.08 17.37 -23.84
N SER A 182 -15.62 16.54 -22.95
CA SER A 182 -16.99 16.02 -23.03
C SER A 182 -17.62 15.84 -21.65
N GLU A 183 -18.94 15.96 -21.60
CA GLU A 183 -19.78 15.81 -20.41
C GLU A 183 -20.95 14.85 -20.70
N TRP A 184 -21.51 14.28 -19.64
CA TRP A 184 -22.67 13.38 -19.72
C TRP A 184 -23.89 14.11 -20.30
N LYS A 185 -24.49 13.52 -21.34
CA LYS A 185 -25.66 14.05 -22.06
C LYS A 185 -26.97 13.33 -21.72
N GLY A 186 -26.94 12.40 -20.76
CA GLY A 186 -28.13 11.69 -20.32
C GLY A 186 -28.91 12.44 -19.24
N PRO A 187 -29.88 11.77 -18.59
CA PRO A 187 -30.62 12.34 -17.47
C PRO A 187 -29.68 12.88 -16.39
N TRP A 188 -30.10 13.97 -15.75
CA TRP A 188 -29.37 14.68 -14.69
C TRP A 188 -28.16 15.53 -15.13
N GLY A 189 -27.84 15.59 -16.44
CA GLY A 189 -26.84 16.52 -17.00
C GLY A 189 -25.44 16.29 -16.43
N ASP A 190 -24.85 17.29 -15.77
CA ASP A 190 -23.54 17.14 -15.10
C ASP A 190 -23.52 16.10 -13.96
N LYS A 191 -24.71 15.63 -13.55
CA LYS A 191 -24.90 14.56 -12.57
C LYS A 191 -25.39 13.32 -13.30
N MET A 192 -25.14 12.15 -12.73
CA MET A 192 -25.57 10.87 -13.28
C MET A 192 -26.31 10.07 -12.21
N SER A 193 -27.35 9.34 -12.61
CA SER A 193 -28.05 8.43 -11.70
C SER A 193 -27.16 7.23 -11.35
N MET A 194 -27.36 6.62 -10.19
CA MET A 194 -26.64 5.38 -9.84
C MET A 194 -26.93 4.24 -10.81
N GLU A 195 -28.14 4.18 -11.35
CA GLU A 195 -28.53 3.19 -12.35
C GLU A 195 -27.74 3.39 -13.65
N ASP A 196 -27.64 4.62 -14.15
CA ASP A 196 -26.81 4.93 -15.31
C ASP A 196 -25.33 4.67 -15.02
N PHE A 197 -24.86 4.98 -13.82
CA PHE A 197 -23.47 4.74 -13.42
C PHE A 197 -23.10 3.25 -13.52
N LEU A 198 -23.89 2.38 -12.87
CA LEU A 198 -23.67 0.93 -12.91
C LEU A 198 -23.88 0.34 -14.31
N LYS A 199 -24.68 1.01 -15.15
CA LYS A 199 -24.89 0.58 -16.53
C LYS A 199 -23.70 0.84 -17.44
N HIS A 200 -22.96 1.94 -17.25
CA HIS A 200 -21.90 2.35 -18.18
C HIS A 200 -20.48 2.09 -17.65
N PHE A 201 -20.25 2.13 -16.34
CA PHE A 201 -18.92 1.93 -15.74
C PHE A 201 -18.74 0.48 -15.28
N GLN A 202 -17.54 -0.08 -15.49
CA GLN A 202 -17.20 -1.45 -15.09
C GLN A 202 -16.28 -1.49 -13.87
N LEU A 203 -15.45 -0.48 -13.68
CA LEU A 203 -14.45 -0.49 -12.62
C LEU A 203 -14.53 0.78 -11.78
N LEU A 204 -14.50 0.60 -10.47
CA LEU A 204 -14.30 1.68 -9.51
C LEU A 204 -13.06 1.38 -8.68
N ASP A 205 -12.18 2.37 -8.60
CA ASP A 205 -11.08 2.35 -7.67
C ASP A 205 -11.29 3.39 -6.57
N ILE A 206 -11.07 2.96 -5.34
CA ILE A 206 -11.16 3.78 -4.14
C ILE A 206 -9.80 3.81 -3.47
N CYS A 207 -9.23 4.99 -3.29
CA CYS A 207 -8.06 5.20 -2.46
C CYS A 207 -8.48 5.71 -1.08
N HIS A 208 -8.39 4.83 -0.09
CA HIS A 208 -8.62 5.14 1.30
C HIS A 208 -7.41 5.86 1.90
N LEU A 209 -7.67 6.98 2.57
CA LEU A 209 -6.64 7.78 3.19
C LEU A 209 -6.29 7.23 4.58
N GLY A 210 -4.99 7.14 4.88
CA GLY A 210 -4.49 6.86 6.22
C GLY A 210 -4.82 7.98 7.22
N PRO A 211 -4.80 7.70 8.53
CA PRO A 211 -5.19 8.66 9.58
C PRO A 211 -4.38 9.96 9.56
N ASP A 212 -3.12 9.88 9.13
CA ASP A 212 -2.17 11.01 9.07
C ASP A 212 -2.21 11.78 7.74
N THR A 213 -3.07 11.39 6.81
CA THR A 213 -3.09 11.96 5.45
C THR A 213 -3.67 13.38 5.45
N LEU A 214 -4.68 13.63 6.30
CA LEU A 214 -5.38 14.91 6.42
C LEU A 214 -5.01 15.61 7.74
N SER A 215 -4.68 16.89 7.66
CA SER A 215 -4.35 17.70 8.83
C SER A 215 -5.59 17.93 9.71
N SER A 216 -5.41 18.14 11.01
CA SER A 216 -6.50 18.38 11.97
C SER A 216 -7.22 19.73 11.80
N HIS A 217 -6.81 20.56 10.83
CA HIS A 217 -7.35 21.91 10.62
C HIS A 217 -8.61 21.96 9.74
N THR A 218 -9.20 20.83 9.38
CA THR A 218 -10.49 20.79 8.68
C THR A 218 -11.62 21.26 9.59
N THR A 219 -11.80 22.58 9.71
CA THR A 219 -12.88 23.21 10.48
C THR A 219 -14.20 23.09 9.72
N GLY A 220 -15.01 22.11 10.10
CA GLY A 220 -16.40 21.92 9.68
C GLY A 220 -17.04 20.75 10.43
N GLU A 221 -18.38 20.66 10.43
CA GLU A 221 -19.18 19.59 11.08
C GLU A 221 -18.82 18.15 10.62
N SER A 222 -17.99 18.04 9.58
CA SER A 222 -17.33 16.81 9.14
C SER A 222 -15.90 16.76 9.66
N ALA A 223 -15.74 16.62 10.99
CA ALA A 223 -14.52 16.04 11.55
C ALA A 223 -14.48 14.58 11.04
N SER A 224 -13.98 14.45 9.80
CA SER A 224 -14.09 13.27 8.93
C SER A 224 -13.98 12.00 9.74
N LYS A 225 -14.90 11.05 9.52
CA LYS A 225 -14.67 9.67 9.97
C LYS A 225 -13.28 9.31 9.41
N ARG A 226 -12.41 8.75 10.24
CA ARG A 226 -11.07 8.33 9.81
C ARG A 226 -10.99 6.83 9.87
N TRP A 227 -10.10 6.29 9.05
CA TRP A 227 -9.70 4.91 9.20
C TRP A 227 -8.69 4.80 10.34
N GLU A 228 -8.83 3.75 11.12
CA GLU A 228 -7.78 3.27 12.01
C GLU A 228 -6.86 2.38 11.17
N MET A 229 -5.54 2.58 11.29
CA MET A 229 -4.55 1.90 10.47
C MET A 229 -3.51 1.21 11.36
N SER A 230 -3.24 -0.05 11.07
CA SER A 230 -2.08 -0.79 11.57
C SER A 230 -1.17 -1.15 10.40
N THR A 231 0.14 -1.17 10.62
CA THR A 231 1.14 -1.47 9.60
C THR A 231 2.17 -2.45 10.15
N PHE A 232 2.48 -3.48 9.36
CA PHE A 232 3.44 -4.53 9.67
C PHE A 232 4.36 -4.74 8.47
N GLU A 233 5.66 -4.69 8.70
CA GLU A 233 6.69 -5.03 7.72
C GLU A 233 7.14 -6.46 8.00
N GLY A 234 7.29 -7.27 6.96
CA GLY A 234 7.70 -8.66 7.10
C GLY A 234 8.43 -9.16 5.87
N ALA A 235 8.93 -10.39 5.95
CA ALA A 235 9.60 -11.05 4.84
C ALA A 235 9.25 -12.54 4.77
N TRP A 236 9.17 -13.06 3.56
CA TRP A 236 9.23 -14.48 3.26
C TRP A 236 10.68 -14.87 2.98
N VAL A 237 11.12 -16.02 3.50
CA VAL A 237 12.52 -16.48 3.43
C VAL A 237 12.59 -17.86 2.75
N GLU A 238 13.70 -18.15 2.07
CA GLU A 238 13.88 -19.39 1.29
C GLU A 238 14.07 -20.65 2.13
N ASP A 239 14.43 -20.53 3.42
CA ASP A 239 14.62 -21.67 4.33
C ASP A 239 13.69 -21.56 5.55
N PRO A 240 12.42 -21.96 5.42
CA PRO A 240 11.42 -21.85 6.48
C PRO A 240 11.78 -22.65 7.73
N CYS A 241 12.53 -23.75 7.58
CA CYS A 241 12.94 -24.64 8.67
C CYS A 241 13.90 -23.96 9.66
N SER A 242 14.59 -22.91 9.21
CA SER A 242 15.47 -22.10 10.05
C SER A 242 14.72 -21.04 10.89
N CYS A 243 13.40 -20.89 10.70
CA CYS A 243 12.61 -19.84 11.31
C CYS A 243 11.72 -20.35 12.45
N PRO A 244 11.41 -19.49 13.45
CA PRO A 244 10.38 -19.78 14.43
C PRO A 244 9.05 -20.10 13.75
N VAL A 245 8.32 -21.09 14.28
CA VAL A 245 7.00 -21.49 13.78
C VAL A 245 5.95 -21.12 14.83
N PRO A 246 5.55 -19.83 14.93
CA PRO A 246 4.60 -19.38 15.95
C PRO A 246 3.19 -19.94 15.76
N LEU A 247 2.84 -20.34 14.53
CA LEU A 247 1.58 -20.99 14.18
C LEU A 247 1.85 -22.42 13.73
N THR A 248 1.48 -23.40 14.56
CA THR A 248 1.70 -24.82 14.26
C THR A 248 0.71 -25.33 13.20
N GLN A 249 1.07 -26.42 12.52
CA GLN A 249 0.15 -27.11 11.62
C GLN A 249 -1.14 -27.54 12.35
N GLU A 250 -1.03 -28.06 13.58
CA GLU A 250 -2.18 -28.42 14.43
C GLU A 250 -3.11 -27.22 14.66
N TYR A 251 -2.56 -26.03 14.93
CA TYR A 251 -3.36 -24.81 15.05
C TYR A 251 -4.13 -24.50 13.76
N LEU A 252 -3.50 -24.64 12.59
CA LEU A 252 -4.17 -24.39 11.30
C LEU A 252 -5.25 -25.42 10.99
N GLU A 253 -5.07 -26.67 11.41
CA GLU A 253 -6.06 -27.75 11.25
C GLU A 253 -7.27 -27.57 12.18
N ASP A 254 -7.03 -27.11 13.41
CA ASP A 254 -8.09 -26.90 14.42
C ASP A 254 -8.91 -25.61 14.20
N ASN A 255 -8.40 -24.66 13.40
CA ASN A 255 -9.04 -23.37 13.18
C ASN A 255 -9.65 -23.25 11.79
N THR A 256 -10.89 -22.77 11.72
CA THR A 256 -11.58 -22.53 10.44
C THR A 256 -11.16 -21.18 9.84
N LYS A 257 -10.80 -21.20 8.56
CA LYS A 257 -10.60 -19.99 7.77
C LYS A 257 -11.92 -19.24 7.58
N VAL A 258 -11.97 -18.00 8.06
CA VAL A 258 -13.18 -17.15 8.04
C VAL A 258 -13.21 -16.14 6.88
N ALA A 259 -12.05 -15.88 6.28
CA ALA A 259 -11.87 -14.92 5.21
C ALA A 259 -10.55 -15.22 4.47
N GLU A 260 -10.53 -14.99 3.16
CA GLU A 260 -9.34 -15.08 2.32
C GLU A 260 -9.46 -14.19 1.09
N VAL A 261 -8.35 -14.04 0.38
CA VAL A 261 -8.35 -13.51 -0.98
C VAL A 261 -8.69 -14.65 -1.93
N GLU A 262 -9.64 -14.44 -2.83
CA GLU A 262 -10.13 -15.46 -3.77
C GLU A 262 -9.10 -15.81 -4.87
N GLU A 263 -8.22 -14.87 -5.22
CA GLU A 263 -7.21 -15.04 -6.26
C GLU A 263 -5.88 -14.42 -5.85
N PHE A 264 -4.80 -15.20 -5.95
CA PHE A 264 -3.45 -14.68 -5.92
C PHE A 264 -3.15 -14.06 -7.28
N ARG A 265 -3.04 -12.74 -7.32
CA ARG A 265 -2.73 -12.00 -8.56
C ARG A 265 -1.31 -11.46 -8.49
N PRO A 266 -0.49 -11.64 -9.54
CA PRO A 266 0.84 -11.04 -9.62
C PRO A 266 0.66 -9.53 -9.76
N SER A 267 0.63 -8.84 -8.62
CA SER A 267 0.37 -7.41 -8.50
C SER A 267 1.18 -6.86 -7.34
N ARG A 268 1.52 -5.56 -7.41
CA ARG A 268 2.32 -4.91 -6.37
C ARG A 268 1.61 -4.86 -5.01
N GLU A 269 0.29 -4.81 -5.02
CA GLU A 269 -0.56 -4.74 -3.84
C GLU A 269 -1.83 -5.57 -4.09
N VAL A 270 -2.19 -6.39 -3.11
CA VAL A 270 -3.46 -7.14 -3.10
C VAL A 270 -4.29 -6.62 -1.92
N THR A 271 -5.43 -5.99 -2.22
CA THR A 271 -6.35 -5.49 -1.20
C THR A 271 -7.69 -6.21 -1.29
N LYS A 272 -8.22 -6.61 -0.13
CA LYS A 272 -9.58 -7.15 -0.01
C LYS A 272 -10.29 -6.52 1.18
N ARG A 273 -11.57 -6.20 0.99
CA ARG A 273 -12.46 -5.71 2.05
C ARG A 273 -13.18 -6.90 2.69
N PHE A 274 -13.16 -6.95 4.02
CA PHE A 274 -13.91 -7.95 4.80
C PHE A 274 -14.95 -7.29 5.71
N LEU A 275 -16.05 -8.00 5.94
CA LEU A 275 -17.03 -7.70 6.98
C LEU A 275 -17.11 -8.89 7.93
N LEU A 276 -16.48 -8.76 9.09
CA LEU A 276 -16.41 -9.81 10.10
C LEU A 276 -17.20 -9.41 11.35
N LEU A 277 -17.71 -10.41 12.07
CA LEU A 277 -18.27 -10.19 13.40
C LEU A 277 -17.14 -9.79 14.37
N PRO A 278 -17.41 -9.03 15.44
CA PRO A 278 -16.39 -8.69 16.43
C PRO A 278 -15.73 -9.95 17.00
N GLY A 279 -14.40 -10.01 16.97
CA GLY A 279 -13.62 -11.17 17.40
C GLY A 279 -12.12 -10.93 17.27
N ASN A 280 -11.34 -11.94 17.65
CA ASN A 280 -9.89 -11.97 17.42
C ASN A 280 -9.63 -12.78 16.16
N PHE A 281 -8.80 -12.24 15.27
CA PHE A 281 -8.46 -12.87 14.01
C PHE A 281 -6.95 -12.94 13.88
N CYS A 282 -6.45 -14.04 13.32
CA CYS A 282 -5.08 -14.16 12.85
C CYS A 282 -5.07 -13.88 11.35
N VAL A 283 -4.19 -12.99 10.89
CA VAL A 283 -4.00 -12.68 9.47
C VAL A 283 -2.66 -13.27 9.06
N ILE A 284 -2.68 -14.13 8.05
CA ILE A 284 -1.49 -14.83 7.55
C ILE A 284 -1.20 -14.33 6.13
N PRO A 285 -0.22 -13.43 5.94
CA PRO A 285 0.24 -13.05 4.61
C PRO A 285 1.08 -14.18 4.00
N ALA A 286 0.78 -14.56 2.76
CA ALA A 286 1.45 -15.65 2.07
C ALA A 286 1.60 -15.36 0.57
N THR A 287 2.50 -16.08 -0.08
CA THR A 287 2.60 -16.21 -1.53
C THR A 287 1.75 -17.39 -2.01
N GLU A 288 1.47 -17.44 -3.32
CA GLU A 288 0.74 -18.56 -3.92
C GLU A 288 1.55 -19.86 -3.87
N GLU A 289 2.83 -19.76 -4.23
CA GLU A 289 3.78 -20.86 -4.20
C GLU A 289 4.68 -20.75 -2.96
N PRO A 290 5.09 -21.89 -2.36
CA PRO A 290 6.06 -21.91 -1.27
C PRO A 290 7.46 -21.49 -1.75
N ASP A 291 8.36 -21.24 -0.78
CA ASP A 291 9.79 -20.99 -0.99
C ASP A 291 10.12 -19.73 -1.83
N LEU A 292 9.16 -18.81 -1.94
CA LEU A 292 9.38 -17.52 -2.58
C LEU A 292 9.83 -16.49 -1.54
N ALA A 293 11.08 -16.02 -1.69
CA ALA A 293 11.60 -14.93 -0.88
C ALA A 293 11.02 -13.58 -1.29
N GLY A 294 10.78 -12.71 -0.33
CA GLY A 294 10.37 -11.34 -0.61
C GLY A 294 10.04 -10.55 0.63
N GLU A 295 10.16 -9.23 0.53
CA GLU A 295 9.69 -8.31 1.57
C GLU A 295 8.24 -7.91 1.29
N PHE A 296 7.44 -7.74 2.33
CA PHE A 296 6.06 -7.31 2.22
C PHE A 296 5.69 -6.26 3.27
N LEU A 297 4.63 -5.51 2.95
CA LEU A 297 4.01 -4.54 3.84
C LEU A 297 2.53 -4.86 3.99
N LEU A 298 2.12 -5.30 5.18
CA LEU A 298 0.72 -5.52 5.52
C LEU A 298 0.13 -4.28 6.17
N ARG A 299 -0.93 -3.73 5.57
CA ARG A 299 -1.67 -2.57 6.10
C ARG A 299 -3.12 -2.95 6.35
N ILE A 300 -3.60 -2.72 7.57
CA ILE A 300 -4.96 -3.06 7.98
C ILE A 300 -5.72 -1.78 8.29
N TYR A 301 -6.78 -1.52 7.50
CA TYR A 301 -7.67 -0.38 7.68
C TYR A 301 -8.98 -0.83 8.32
N THR A 302 -9.40 -0.17 9.41
CA THR A 302 -10.64 -0.51 10.12
C THR A 302 -11.52 0.72 10.35
N GLU A 303 -12.85 0.55 10.21
CA GLU A 303 -13.81 1.64 10.42
C GLU A 303 -13.95 2.05 11.90
N LYS A 304 -13.54 1.16 12.80
CA LYS A 304 -13.60 1.31 14.25
C LYS A 304 -12.25 0.91 14.83
N LYS A 305 -11.96 1.42 16.03
CA LYS A 305 -10.75 1.05 16.77
C LYS A 305 -10.56 -0.47 16.82
N SER A 306 -9.39 -0.90 16.37
CA SER A 306 -8.93 -2.28 16.40
C SER A 306 -7.54 -2.32 17.05
N ILE A 307 -7.21 -3.42 17.72
CA ILE A 307 -5.86 -3.64 18.26
C ILE A 307 -5.24 -4.74 17.41
N SER A 308 -4.15 -4.40 16.73
CA SER A 308 -3.37 -5.33 15.94
C SER A 308 -1.97 -5.43 16.55
N LYS A 309 -1.42 -6.64 16.59
CA LYS A 309 -0.06 -6.91 17.01
C LYS A 309 0.50 -8.05 16.18
N GLU A 310 1.82 -8.07 16.04
CA GLU A 310 2.52 -9.23 15.51
C GLU A 310 2.30 -10.44 16.43
N HIS A 311 2.08 -11.59 15.82
CA HIS A 311 1.90 -12.86 16.53
C HIS A 311 3.16 -13.69 16.38
N ASP A 312 4.17 -13.34 17.17
CA ASP A 312 5.45 -14.03 17.22
C ASP A 312 5.92 -14.22 18.67
N GLU A 313 6.93 -15.05 18.87
CA GLU A 313 7.55 -15.30 20.17
C GLU A 313 8.37 -14.09 20.63
N THR A 314 8.36 -13.81 21.94
CA THR A 314 9.25 -12.80 22.49
C THR A 314 10.67 -13.34 22.54
N PRO A 315 11.70 -12.59 22.06
CA PRO A 315 13.08 -13.02 22.14
C PRO A 315 13.47 -13.41 23.57
N GLY A 316 13.76 -14.70 23.78
CA GLY A 316 14.19 -15.24 25.06
C GLY A 316 15.71 -15.35 25.13
N ILE A 317 16.29 -14.97 26.26
CA ILE A 317 17.68 -15.34 26.57
C ILE A 317 17.64 -16.80 27.02
N ILE A 318 18.17 -17.71 26.21
CA ILE A 318 18.35 -19.11 26.62
C ILE A 318 19.31 -19.11 27.82
N GLU A 319 18.88 -19.71 28.94
CA GLU A 319 19.75 -19.86 30.11
C GLU A 319 21.02 -20.63 29.74
N LYS A 320 22.15 -20.30 30.39
CA LYS A 320 23.47 -20.86 30.09
C LYS A 320 23.38 -22.38 29.88
N PRO A 321 24.06 -22.93 28.86
CA PRO A 321 24.01 -24.36 28.57
C PRO A 321 24.35 -25.19 29.82
N PRO A 322 23.77 -26.40 29.93
CA PRO A 322 23.87 -27.23 31.13
C PRO A 322 25.34 -27.48 31.52
N ALA A 323 25.59 -27.70 32.81
CA ALA A 323 26.96 -27.87 33.32
C ALA A 323 27.72 -29.03 32.64
N SER A 324 27.01 -30.03 32.10
CA SER A 324 27.55 -31.10 31.25
C SER A 324 28.32 -30.55 30.04
N PHE A 325 27.80 -29.49 29.42
CA PHE A 325 28.43 -28.81 28.29
C PHE A 325 29.78 -28.18 28.65
N ARG A 326 30.01 -27.85 29.93
CA ARG A 326 31.30 -27.27 30.38
C ARG A 326 32.41 -28.30 30.46
N TYR A 327 32.10 -29.59 30.57
CA TYR A 327 33.13 -30.62 30.76
C TYR A 327 33.93 -30.88 29.48
N GLY A 328 33.27 -30.94 28.32
CA GLY A 328 33.95 -31.09 27.01
C GLY A 328 34.89 -29.92 26.73
N PHE A 329 34.40 -28.68 26.85
CA PHE A 329 35.20 -27.48 26.65
C PHE A 329 36.39 -27.38 27.62
N GLN A 330 36.20 -27.72 28.89
CA GLN A 330 37.29 -27.68 29.88
C GLN A 330 38.35 -28.75 29.61
N ALA A 331 37.96 -29.94 29.15
CA ALA A 331 38.89 -31.00 28.78
C ALA A 331 39.71 -30.61 27.54
N ALA A 332 39.05 -30.15 26.47
CA ALA A 332 39.70 -29.70 25.24
C ALA A 332 40.64 -28.52 25.49
N PHE A 333 40.24 -27.58 26.35
CA PHE A 333 41.07 -26.46 26.75
C PHE A 333 42.33 -26.94 27.51
N LYS A 334 42.17 -27.81 28.51
CA LYS A 334 43.30 -28.35 29.29
C LYS A 334 44.29 -29.15 28.46
N GLU A 335 43.82 -29.88 27.45
CA GLU A 335 44.68 -30.66 26.57
C GLU A 335 45.50 -29.77 25.61
N SER A 336 44.94 -28.61 25.25
CA SER A 336 45.52 -27.70 24.27
C SER A 336 46.36 -26.57 24.90
N ASP A 337 46.05 -26.14 26.12
CA ASP A 337 46.82 -25.15 26.92
C ASP A 337 48.07 -25.79 27.56
N LYS A 338 48.95 -26.33 26.71
CA LYS A 338 50.15 -27.08 27.12
C LYS A 338 51.19 -26.22 27.85
N ASP A 339 51.15 -24.92 27.64
CA ASP A 339 52.01 -23.94 28.30
C ASP A 339 51.37 -23.37 29.58
N CYS A 340 50.15 -23.82 29.95
CA CYS A 340 49.42 -23.45 31.16
C CYS A 340 49.27 -21.94 31.33
N THR A 341 49.15 -21.21 30.22
CA THR A 341 48.99 -19.75 30.24
C THR A 341 47.58 -19.36 30.65
N GLY A 342 46.61 -20.28 30.54
CA GLY A 342 45.20 -19.99 30.72
C GLY A 342 44.59 -19.23 29.54
N TYR A 343 45.31 -19.15 28.41
CA TYR A 343 44.85 -18.48 27.19
C TYR A 343 45.12 -19.36 25.97
N LEU A 344 44.17 -19.42 25.05
CA LEU A 344 44.37 -20.01 23.73
C LEU A 344 44.13 -18.93 22.67
N SER A 345 44.96 -18.90 21.64
CA SER A 345 44.65 -18.11 20.44
C SER A 345 43.40 -18.66 19.74
N THR A 346 42.79 -17.86 18.87
CA THR A 346 41.61 -18.30 18.10
C THR A 346 41.88 -19.54 17.24
N TYR A 347 43.11 -19.68 16.73
CA TYR A 347 43.54 -20.84 15.96
C TYR A 347 43.66 -22.10 16.84
N GLU A 348 44.28 -21.99 18.00
CA GLU A 348 44.45 -23.11 18.94
C GLU A 348 43.10 -23.55 19.52
N LEU A 349 42.22 -22.59 19.85
CA LEU A 349 40.87 -22.89 20.31
C LEU A 349 40.06 -23.65 19.24
N ARG A 350 40.12 -23.20 17.98
CA ARG A 350 39.43 -23.91 16.87
C ARG A 350 39.91 -25.36 16.73
N ASN A 351 41.21 -25.59 16.81
CA ASN A 351 41.78 -26.94 16.70
C ASN A 351 41.45 -27.79 17.94
N ALA A 352 41.49 -27.21 19.13
CA ALA A 352 41.11 -27.87 20.38
C ALA A 352 39.68 -28.39 20.34
N LEU A 353 38.73 -27.54 19.92
CA LEU A 353 37.32 -27.91 19.85
C LEU A 353 37.04 -28.97 18.78
N ARG A 354 37.72 -28.89 17.64
CA ARG A 354 37.60 -29.87 16.56
C ARG A 354 38.19 -31.23 16.94
N ASN A 355 39.32 -31.27 17.65
CA ASN A 355 39.94 -32.53 18.06
C ASN A 355 39.15 -33.24 19.18
N ALA A 356 38.34 -32.49 19.91
CA ALA A 356 37.53 -33.01 21.00
C ALA A 356 36.10 -33.39 20.57
N ASP A 357 35.79 -33.37 19.26
CA ASP A 357 34.46 -33.69 18.69
C ASP A 357 33.27 -32.96 19.34
N ILE A 358 33.53 -31.81 19.99
CA ILE A 358 32.52 -31.04 20.74
C ILE A 358 31.37 -30.56 19.85
N PHE A 359 31.59 -30.48 18.53
CA PHE A 359 30.60 -30.04 17.57
C PHE A 359 29.97 -31.15 16.72
N ASP A 360 30.54 -32.36 16.69
CA ASP A 360 29.96 -33.49 15.97
C ASP A 360 28.85 -34.17 16.82
N GLU A 361 28.99 -34.20 18.15
CA GLU A 361 27.86 -34.53 19.06
C GLU A 361 26.73 -33.49 19.03
N TRP A 362 27.00 -32.28 18.51
CA TRP A 362 26.03 -31.19 18.45
C TRP A 362 24.95 -31.39 17.38
N ASP A 363 25.22 -32.21 16.35
CA ASP A 363 24.22 -32.59 15.34
C ASP A 363 23.36 -33.78 15.79
N GLU A 364 23.88 -34.71 16.61
CA GLU A 364 23.09 -35.83 17.15
C GLU A 364 22.16 -35.39 18.31
N ASP A 365 22.56 -34.42 19.14
CA ASP A 365 21.72 -33.90 20.23
C ASP A 365 20.62 -32.94 19.75
N LYS A 366 20.64 -32.45 18.50
CA LYS A 366 19.52 -31.69 17.91
C LYS A 366 18.23 -32.49 17.85
N GLU A 367 18.31 -33.81 17.67
CA GLU A 367 17.12 -34.67 17.64
C GLU A 367 16.47 -34.86 19.03
N ASN A 368 17.25 -34.72 20.12
CA ASN A 368 16.81 -34.99 21.50
C ASN A 368 16.78 -33.77 22.44
N ALA A 369 17.21 -32.59 21.99
CA ALA A 369 17.22 -31.37 22.79
C ALA A 369 15.82 -30.75 22.91
N SER A 370 15.06 -31.17 23.93
CA SER A 370 13.77 -30.54 24.32
C SER A 370 13.88 -29.08 24.81
N TRP A 371 15.09 -28.52 24.82
CA TRP A 371 15.42 -27.15 25.26
C TRP A 371 15.85 -26.22 24.12
N LEU A 372 15.88 -26.71 22.87
CA LEU A 372 16.05 -25.91 21.66
C LEU A 372 14.72 -25.90 20.89
N PRO A 373 13.84 -24.90 21.08
CA PRO A 373 12.70 -24.75 20.19
C PRO A 373 13.20 -24.16 18.86
N GLY A 374 12.95 -24.87 17.75
CA GLY A 374 12.93 -24.23 16.43
C GLY A 374 14.15 -24.37 15.51
N MET A 375 14.97 -25.42 15.64
CA MET A 375 15.81 -25.86 14.51
C MET A 375 15.56 -27.34 14.24
N ARG A 376 14.59 -27.61 13.36
CA ARG A 376 14.42 -28.89 12.67
C ARG A 376 14.35 -28.61 11.18
#